data_AF-A0A2E1FSG2-F1
#
_entry.id   AF-A0A2E1FSG2-F1
#
_cell.length_a   1.000
_cell.length_b   1.000
_cell.length_c   1.000
_cell.angle_alpha   90.00
_cell.angle_beta   90.00
_cell.angle_gamma   90.00
#
_symmetry.space_group_name_H-M   'P 1'
#
loop_
_entity.id
_entity.type
_entity.pdbx_description
1 polymer ?
#
loop_
_entity_poly.entity_id
_entity_poly.type
_entity_poly.pdbx_seq_one_letter_code
_entity_poly.pdbx_strand_id
1 'polypeptide(L)'
;MSIPIHAPSLSSTSISNLQTARLWIDSFPRPIGFNPYAWNTTKRIALEIWKCYFSNKAFDRTVNFMHPSFYNMIRTPEGHPLLVEKSIRGIH
;
A
#
# COMPACT_ATOMS: atom_id res chain seq x y z
N MET A 1 -4.97 33.50 16.15
CA MET A 1 -5.73 32.75 15.12
C MET A 1 -5.05 31.40 14.96
N SER A 2 -5.52 30.37 15.65
CA SER A 2 -4.90 29.04 15.64
C SER A 2 -5.37 28.27 14.41
N ILE A 3 -4.43 27.91 13.55
CA ILE A 3 -4.70 27.15 12.31
C ILE A 3 -5.08 25.72 12.74
N PRO A 4 -6.26 25.19 12.38
CA PRO A 4 -6.57 23.81 12.65
C PRO A 4 -5.66 22.94 11.78
N ILE A 5 -4.87 22.09 12.44
CA ILE A 5 -4.09 21.03 11.81
C ILE A 5 -5.12 20.07 11.20
N HIS A 6 -5.40 20.21 9.90
CA HIS A 6 -6.02 19.13 9.15
C HIS A 6 -5.06 17.94 9.21
N ALA A 7 -5.32 17.02 10.14
CA ALA A 7 -4.91 15.65 9.94
C ALA A 7 -5.43 15.26 8.55
N PRO A 8 -4.59 14.75 7.62
CA PRO A 8 -5.07 14.35 6.30
C PRO A 8 -6.20 13.37 6.54
N SER A 9 -7.39 13.80 6.13
CA SER A 9 -8.61 13.01 6.19
C SER A 9 -8.29 11.65 5.60
N LEU A 10 -8.69 10.59 6.29
CA LEU A 10 -8.80 9.25 5.71
C LEU A 10 -9.61 9.41 4.43
N SER A 11 -8.92 9.54 3.30
CA SER A 11 -9.50 9.60 1.97
C SER A 11 -10.39 8.38 1.85
N SER A 12 -11.69 8.60 1.65
CA SER A 12 -12.75 7.60 1.55
C SER A 12 -12.40 6.54 0.52
N THR A 13 -11.56 5.61 0.92
CA THR A 13 -11.07 4.57 0.04
C THR A 13 -12.21 3.61 -0.18
N SER A 14 -12.50 3.25 -1.43
CA SER A 14 -13.51 2.21 -1.75
C SER A 14 -13.27 0.88 -1.02
N ILE A 15 -12.03 0.69 -0.56
CA ILE A 15 -11.56 -0.42 0.27
C ILE A 15 -11.67 -0.02 1.74
N SER A 16 -12.80 -0.36 2.36
CA SER A 16 -13.11 -0.03 3.77
C SER A 16 -12.68 -1.11 4.76
N ASN A 17 -12.25 -2.28 4.31
CA ASN A 17 -11.87 -3.38 5.20
C ASN A 17 -10.71 -4.22 4.64
N LEU A 18 -10.09 -5.01 5.52
CA LEU A 18 -8.94 -5.84 5.19
C LEU A 18 -9.29 -6.92 4.13
N GLN A 19 -10.55 -7.39 4.12
CA GLN A 19 -11.01 -8.38 3.14
C GLN A 19 -11.08 -7.81 1.71
N THR A 20 -11.62 -6.60 1.53
CA THR A 20 -11.61 -5.92 0.22
C THR A 20 -10.19 -5.56 -0.21
N ALA A 21 -9.31 -5.21 0.73
CA ALA A 21 -7.89 -4.97 0.43
C ALA A 21 -7.20 -6.23 -0.09
N ARG A 22 -7.51 -7.39 0.49
CA ARG A 22 -6.99 -8.67 0.02
C ARG A 22 -7.47 -9.00 -1.39
N LEU A 23 -8.76 -8.78 -1.69
CA LEU A 23 -9.31 -8.99 -3.03
C LEU A 23 -8.65 -8.06 -4.06
N TRP A 24 -8.42 -6.80 -3.69
CA TRP A 24 -7.69 -5.83 -4.51
C TRP A 24 -6.29 -6.31 -4.85
N ILE A 25 -5.49 -6.70 -3.85
CA ILE A 25 -4.14 -7.23 -4.05
C ILE A 25 -4.17 -8.50 -4.91
N ASP A 26 -5.19 -9.35 -4.71
CA ASP A 26 -5.27 -10.62 -5.43
C ASP A 26 -5.62 -10.45 -6.91
N SER A 27 -6.33 -9.37 -7.25
CA SER A 27 -6.67 -8.98 -8.62
C SER A 27 -5.44 -8.77 -9.51
N PHE A 28 -4.28 -8.46 -8.92
CA PHE A 28 -3.05 -8.28 -9.68
C PHE A 28 -2.44 -9.63 -10.10
N PRO A 29 -2.29 -9.87 -11.42
CA PRO A 29 -1.66 -11.07 -11.91
C PRO A 29 -0.15 -11.06 -11.62
N ARG A 30 0.44 -12.25 -11.53
CA ARG A 30 1.88 -12.39 -11.37
C ARG A 30 2.61 -11.88 -12.62
N PRO A 31 3.59 -10.98 -12.49
CA PRO A 31 4.40 -10.55 -13.61
C PRO A 31 5.20 -11.71 -14.22
N ILE A 32 5.36 -11.70 -15.53
CA ILE A 32 6.09 -12.73 -16.28
C ILE A 32 7.56 -12.71 -15.85
N GLY A 33 8.12 -13.88 -15.51
CA GLY A 33 9.50 -14.01 -15.02
C GLY A 33 9.68 -13.82 -13.51
N PHE A 34 8.61 -13.52 -12.76
CA PHE A 34 8.70 -13.41 -11.30
C PHE A 34 8.46 -14.76 -10.61
N ASN A 35 9.30 -15.08 -9.62
CA ASN A 35 9.15 -16.31 -8.84
C ASN A 35 7.80 -16.31 -8.09
N PRO A 36 6.99 -17.39 -8.16
CA PRO A 36 5.72 -17.49 -7.43
C PRO A 36 5.86 -17.22 -5.92
N TYR A 37 6.96 -17.67 -5.31
CA TYR A 37 7.23 -17.42 -3.90
C TYR A 37 7.47 -15.93 -3.63
N ALA A 38 8.30 -15.28 -4.45
CA ALA A 38 8.57 -13.85 -4.35
C ALA A 38 7.29 -13.02 -4.55
N TRP A 39 6.44 -13.42 -5.50
CA TRP A 39 5.16 -12.75 -5.75
C TRP A 39 4.18 -12.90 -4.57
N ASN A 40 4.09 -14.09 -3.97
CA ASN A 40 3.28 -14.29 -2.77
C ASN A 40 3.80 -13.46 -1.59
N THR A 41 5.12 -13.39 -1.41
CA THR A 41 5.72 -12.50 -0.39
C THR A 41 5.38 -11.03 -0.64
N THR A 42 5.43 -10.60 -1.91
CA THR A 42 5.05 -9.25 -2.35
C THR A 42 3.60 -8.94 -1.98
N LYS A 43 2.66 -9.85 -2.29
CA LYS A 43 1.24 -9.73 -1.92
C LYS A 43 1.04 -9.66 -0.40
N ARG A 44 1.78 -10.47 0.37
CA ARG A 44 1.72 -10.44 1.85
C ARG A 44 2.19 -9.11 2.41
N ILE A 45 3.26 -8.54 1.87
CA ILE A 45 3.77 -7.24 2.30
C ILE A 45 2.76 -6.13 1.96
N ALA A 46 2.17 -6.17 0.76
CA ALA A 46 1.11 -5.24 0.39
C ALA A 46 -0.06 -5.31 1.39
N LEU A 47 -0.49 -6.52 1.77
CA LEU A 47 -1.57 -6.72 2.74
C LEU A 47 -1.24 -6.18 4.13
N GLU A 48 0.02 -6.33 4.58
CA GLU A 48 0.47 -5.75 5.85
C GLU A 48 0.45 -4.21 5.81
N ILE A 49 0.77 -3.59 4.68
CA ILE A 49 0.65 -2.14 4.51
C ILE A 49 -0.81 -1.69 4.63
N TRP A 50 -1.73 -2.41 3.98
CA TRP A 50 -3.17 -2.17 4.14
C TRP A 50 -3.62 -2.31 5.59
N LYS A 51 -3.14 -3.33 6.31
CA LYS A 51 -3.42 -3.52 7.74
C LYS A 51 -2.88 -2.37 8.59
N CYS A 52 -1.67 -1.89 8.31
CA CYS A 52 -1.09 -0.71 8.94
C CYS A 52 -1.94 0.54 8.69
N TYR A 53 -2.40 0.75 7.45
CA TYR A 53 -3.30 1.85 7.07
C TYR A 53 -4.60 1.82 7.88
N PHE A 54 -5.29 0.67 7.93
CA PHE A 54 -6.50 0.51 8.75
C PHE A 54 -6.26 0.68 10.25
N SER A 55 -5.07 0.30 10.73
CA SER A 55 -4.69 0.44 12.14
C SER A 55 -4.15 1.83 12.48
N ASN A 56 -4.08 2.75 11.52
CA ASN A 56 -3.41 4.05 11.61
C ASN A 56 -1.96 3.93 12.14
N LYS A 57 -1.28 2.83 11.82
CA LYS A 57 0.10 2.55 12.21
C LYS A 57 1.05 2.86 11.06
N ALA A 58 2.19 3.47 11.37
CA ALA A 58 3.27 3.62 10.39
C ALA A 58 3.81 2.24 10.00
N PHE A 59 4.06 2.07 8.70
CA PHE A 59 4.76 0.89 8.19
C PHE A 59 6.27 1.14 8.30
N ASP A 60 6.91 0.43 9.21
CA ASP A 60 8.33 0.64 9.56
C ASP A 60 9.31 -0.16 8.67
N ARG A 61 8.80 -1.11 7.87
CA ARG A 61 9.65 -1.89 6.99
C ARG A 61 9.93 -1.14 5.69
N THR A 62 11.15 -1.28 5.20
CA THR A 62 11.53 -0.72 3.91
C THR A 62 11.04 -1.62 2.77
N VAL A 63 10.39 -1.05 1.76
CA VAL A 63 9.91 -1.73 0.54
C VAL A 63 10.79 -1.44 -0.67
N ASN A 64 12.10 -1.34 -0.44
CA ASN A 64 13.04 -1.05 -1.52
C ASN A 64 13.10 -2.20 -2.52
N PHE A 65 13.20 -1.85 -3.81
CA PHE A 65 13.40 -2.77 -4.93
C PHE A 65 12.24 -3.73 -5.23
N MET A 66 11.03 -3.41 -4.81
CA MET A 66 9.83 -4.16 -5.23
C MET A 66 9.51 -3.90 -6.71
N HIS A 67 8.94 -4.91 -7.39
CA HIS A 67 8.47 -4.79 -8.78
C HIS A 67 7.49 -3.62 -8.94
N PRO A 68 7.45 -2.88 -10.08
CA PRO A 68 6.55 -1.74 -10.27
C PRO A 68 5.08 -2.01 -9.91
N SER A 69 4.60 -3.23 -10.20
CA SER A 69 3.25 -3.69 -9.85
C SER A 69 2.94 -3.65 -8.35
N PHE A 70 3.95 -3.77 -7.48
CA PHE A 70 3.78 -3.66 -6.04
C PHE A 70 3.29 -2.26 -5.64
N TYR A 71 3.86 -1.21 -6.23
CA TYR A 71 3.44 0.16 -5.93
C TYR A 71 1.99 0.42 -6.34
N ASN A 72 1.49 -0.29 -7.37
CA ASN A 72 0.07 -0.24 -7.74
C ASN A 72 -0.82 -0.98 -6.73
N MET A 73 -0.34 -2.05 -6.09
CA MET A 73 -1.09 -2.78 -5.05
C MET A 73 -1.29 -1.97 -3.76
N ILE A 74 -0.31 -1.11 -3.44
CA ILE A 74 -0.32 -0.26 -2.23
C ILE A 74 -0.85 1.15 -2.51
N ARG A 75 -1.48 1.34 -3.67
CA ARG A 75 -2.30 2.50 -3.99
C ARG A 75 -3.77 2.13 -3.82
N THR A 76 -4.56 3.10 -3.40
CA THR A 76 -6.01 3.00 -3.48
C THR A 76 -6.44 2.94 -4.95
N PRO A 77 -7.63 2.39 -5.27
CA PRO A 77 -8.19 2.47 -6.62
C PRO A 77 -8.35 3.92 -7.12
N GLU A 78 -8.40 4.90 -6.21
CA GLU A 78 -8.46 6.33 -6.50
C GLU A 78 -7.08 6.94 -6.81
N GLY A 79 -6.01 6.16 -6.65
CA GLY A 79 -4.63 6.59 -6.91
C GLY A 79 -3.90 7.20 -5.71
N HIS A 80 -4.51 7.21 -4.52
CA HIS A 80 -3.86 7.70 -3.31
C HIS A 80 -2.86 6.67 -2.76
N PRO A 81 -1.60 7.06 -2.47
CA PRO A 81 -0.64 6.15 -1.86
C PRO A 81 -0.98 5.89 -0.38
N LEU A 82 -1.01 4.62 0.02
CA LEU A 82 -1.26 4.23 1.42
C LEU A 82 -0.06 4.52 2.34
N LEU A 83 1.14 4.58 1.77
CA LEU A 83 2.36 4.97 2.46
C LEU A 83 2.57 6.46 2.26
N VAL A 84 2.80 7.17 3.36
CA VAL A 84 3.29 8.55 3.29
C VAL A 84 4.65 8.53 2.58
N GLU A 85 4.85 9.41 1.60
CA GLU A 85 6.05 9.49 0.74
C GLU A 85 7.39 9.32 1.50
N LYS A 86 7.46 9.76 2.76
CA LYS A 86 8.62 9.58 3.66
C LYS A 86 9.09 8.13 3.85
N SER A 87 8.24 7.12 3.65
CA SER A 87 8.61 5.70 3.73
C SER A 87 9.05 5.11 2.38
N ILE A 88 8.82 5.83 1.27
CA ILE A 88 9.24 5.44 -0.08
C ILE A 88 10.53 6.19 -0.41
N ARG A 89 11.63 5.74 0.17
CA ARG A 89 12.93 6.38 -0.02
C ARG A 89 13.57 5.86 -1.31
N GLY A 90 13.35 6.55 -2.44
CA GLY A 90 14.01 6.19 -3.71
C GLY A 90 13.42 6.71 -5.02
N ILE A 91 12.53 7.72 -5.01
CA ILE A 91 12.21 8.47 -6.23
C ILE A 91 12.97 9.80 -6.15
N HIS A 92 14.10 9.87 -6.85
CA HIS A 92 14.81 11.09 -7.20
C HIS A 92 15.38 10.94 -8.60
#